data_AF-A0A520LUN4-F1
#
_entry.id   AF-A0A520LUN4-F1
#
_cell.length_a   1.000
_cell.length_b   1.000
_cell.length_c   1.000
_cell.angle_alpha   90.00
_cell.angle_beta   90.00
_cell.angle_gamma   90.00
#
_symmetry.space_group_name_H-M   'P 1'
#
loop_
_entity.id
_entity.type
_entity.pdbx_description
1 polymer ?
#
loop_
_entity_poly.entity_id
_entity_poly.type
_entity_poly.pdbx_seq_one_letter_code
_entity_poly.pdbx_strand_id
1 'polypeptide(L)' 'MNVFEERGITHLDLHGVKHLDVEPEIINFIYQYQDLLPLIIICGNSNKMIDIVSSTLNASMISYSSPRFGIIRVEGID' A
#
# COMPACT_ATOMS: atom_id res chain seq x y z
N MET A 1 4.35 4.59 10.38
CA MET A 1 4.59 3.61 9.31
C MET A 1 5.29 2.38 9.85
N ASN A 2 4.60 1.23 9.85
CA ASN A 2 5.21 -0.08 10.08
C ASN A 2 5.77 -0.59 8.75
N VAL A 3 7.04 -0.24 8.46
CA VAL A 3 7.71 -0.51 7.19
C VAL A 3 8.88 -1.46 7.42
N PHE A 4 9.01 -2.45 6.55
CA PHE A 4 10.12 -3.42 6.59
C PHE A 4 10.45 -3.92 5.19
N GLU A 5 11.64 -4.50 5.04
CA GLU A 5 12.05 -5.16 3.81
C GLU A 5 11.89 -6.68 3.95
N GLU A 6 11.27 -7.32 2.97
CA GLU A 6 11.22 -8.78 2.86
C GLU A 6 11.63 -9.19 1.44
N ARG A 7 12.68 -10.02 1.33
CA ARG A 7 13.24 -10.51 0.05
C ARG A 7 13.59 -9.37 -0.92
N GLY A 8 14.11 -8.25 -0.40
CA GLY A 8 14.49 -7.09 -1.21
C GLY A 8 13.32 -6.22 -1.69
N ILE A 9 12.10 -6.47 -1.19
CA ILE A 9 10.91 -5.66 -1.51
C ILE A 9 10.49 -4.91 -0.26
N THR A 10 10.21 -3.61 -0.41
CA THR A 10 9.77 -2.76 0.69
C THR A 10 8.26 -2.93 0.92
N HIS A 11 7.88 -3.17 2.17
CA HIS A 11 6.52 -3.44 2.60
C HIS A 11 6.03 -2.39 3.59
N LEU A 12 4.76 -2.00 3.48
CA LEU A 12 3.98 -1.29 4.49
C LEU A 12 2.93 -2.22 5.07
N ASP A 13 2.91 -2.39 6.38
CA ASP A 13 1.87 -3.15 7.08
C ASP A 13 0.87 -2.21 7.76
N LEU A 14 -0.40 -2.33 7.35
CA LEU A 14 -1.51 -1.52 7.84
C LEU A 14 -2.28 -2.17 9.01
N HIS A 15 -1.85 -3.34 9.51
CA HIS A 15 -2.50 -3.94 10.68
C HIS A 15 -2.51 -2.97 11.87
N GLY A 16 -3.69 -2.70 12.41
CA GLY A 16 -3.89 -1.81 13.55
C GLY A 16 -3.91 -0.31 13.21
N VAL A 17 -3.67 0.08 11.96
CA VAL A 17 -3.83 1.47 11.51
C VAL A 17 -5.33 1.80 11.44
N LYS A 18 -5.73 2.94 11.99
CA LYS A 18 -7.13 3.39 11.90
C LYS A 18 -7.44 3.76 10.46
N HIS A 19 -8.62 3.37 9.97
CA HIS A 19 -9.06 3.66 8.60
C HIS A 19 -8.92 5.12 8.15
N LEU A 20 -9.09 6.09 9.05
CA LEU A 20 -8.95 7.52 8.74
C LEU A 20 -7.49 7.94 8.49
N ASP A 21 -6.54 7.19 9.02
CA ASP A 21 -5.11 7.48 8.92
C ASP A 21 -4.45 6.69 7.76
N VAL A 22 -5.18 5.78 7.11
CA VAL A 22 -4.66 4.87 6.08
C VAL A 22 -4.23 5.62 4.81
N GLU A 23 -5.05 6.53 4.32
CA GLU A 23 -4.77 7.29 3.10
C GLU A 23 -3.44 8.07 3.17
N PRO A 24 -3.21 8.96 4.17
CA PRO A 24 -1.94 9.67 4.26
C PRO A 24 -0.75 8.73 4.50
N GLU A 25 -0.94 7.62 5.22
CA GLU A 25 0.12 6.63 5.48
C GLU A 25 0.58 5.95 4.18
N ILE A 26 -0.35 5.53 3.33
CA ILE A 26 -0.06 4.90 2.04
C ILE A 26 0.63 5.87 1.09
N ILE A 27 0.10 7.09 0.97
CA ILE A 27 0.65 8.10 0.05
C ILE A 27 2.08 8.47 0.45
N ASN A 28 2.31 8.74 1.74
CA ASN A 28 3.64 9.02 2.24
C ASN A 28 4.61 7.86 1.99
N PHE A 29 4.18 6.63 2.25
CA PHE A 29 4.97 5.44 1.99
C PHE A 29 5.36 5.32 0.51
N ILE A 30 4.39 5.43 -0.40
CA ILE A 30 4.65 5.27 -1.84
C ILE A 30 5.63 6.30 -2.35
N TYR A 31 5.44 7.58 -2.03
CA TYR A 31 6.36 8.63 -2.49
C TYR A 31 7.72 8.58 -1.81
N GLN A 32 7.78 8.16 -0.54
CA GLN A 32 9.06 8.00 0.17
C GLN A 32 9.92 6.90 -0.44
N TYR A 33 9.31 5.83 -0.96
CA TYR A 33 10.02 4.66 -1.48
C TYR A 33 9.80 4.44 -2.98
N GLN A 34 9.42 5.46 -3.74
CA GLN A 34 9.08 5.35 -5.16
C GLN A 34 10.22 4.77 -6.02
N ASP A 35 11.48 5.04 -5.67
CA ASP A 35 12.65 4.50 -6.38
C ASP A 35 12.89 3.00 -6.12
N LEU A 36 12.14 2.40 -5.19
CA LEU A 36 12.23 0.99 -4.82
C LEU A 36 11.05 0.16 -5.36
N LEU A 37 10.28 0.70 -6.31
CA LEU A 37 9.20 -0.03 -6.94
C LEU A 37 9.71 -1.38 -7.49
N PRO A 38 8.97 -2.48 -7.27
CA PRO A 38 7.63 -2.54 -6.69
C PRO A 38 7.58 -2.37 -5.16
N LEU A 39 6.49 -1.81 -4.66
CA LEU A 39 6.20 -1.75 -3.21
C LEU A 39 5.04 -2.67 -2.86
N ILE A 40 4.98 -3.13 -1.61
CA ILE A 40 3.89 -3.97 -1.11
C ILE A 40 3.16 -3.27 0.03
N ILE A 41 1.83 -3.30 -0.01
CA ILE A 41 0.96 -2.86 1.08
C ILE A 41 0.18 -4.08 1.58
N ILE A 42 0.28 -4.33 2.88
CA ILE A 42 -0.41 -5.43 3.57
C ILE A 42 -1.64 -4.85 4.26
N CYS A 43 -2.81 -5.14 3.72
CA CYS A 43 -4.11 -4.68 4.23
C CYS A 43 -4.69 -5.59 5.33
N GLY A 44 -4.07 -6.75 5.55
CA GLY A 44 -4.59 -7.80 6.44
C GLY A 44 -5.88 -8.42 5.92
N ASN A 45 -6.63 -9.07 6.82
CA ASN A 45 -7.89 -9.74 6.48
C ASN A 45 -9.12 -8.80 6.55
N SER A 46 -9.03 -7.62 5.91
CA SER A 46 -10.07 -6.58 5.99
C SER A 46 -10.46 -6.07 4.59
N ASN A 47 -11.69 -6.37 4.15
CA ASN A 47 -12.24 -5.80 2.92
C ASN A 47 -12.23 -4.27 2.96
N LYS A 48 -12.63 -3.69 4.10
CA LYS A 48 -12.65 -2.23 4.26
C LYS A 48 -11.27 -1.60 4.10
N MET A 49 -10.21 -2.26 4.56
CA MET A 49 -8.84 -1.78 4.36
C MET A 49 -8.45 -1.84 2.89
N ILE A 50 -8.75 -2.96 2.21
CA ILE A 50 -8.51 -3.13 0.77
C ILE A 50 -9.24 -2.07 -0.04
N ASP A 51 -10.50 -1.76 0.30
CA ASP A 51 -11.31 -0.76 -0.36
C ASP A 51 -10.70 0.64 -0.21
N ILE A 52 -10.30 1.02 1.01
CA ILE A 52 -9.66 2.32 1.26
C ILE A 52 -8.37 2.44 0.45
N VAL A 53 -7.47 1.45 0.53
CA VAL A 53 -6.21 1.46 -0.22
C VAL A 53 -6.47 1.57 -1.71
N SER A 54 -7.36 0.73 -2.25
CA SER A 54 -7.71 0.74 -3.68
C SER A 54 -8.27 2.09 -4.12
N SER A 55 -9.19 2.68 -3.35
CA SER A 55 -9.75 3.99 -3.65
C SER A 55 -8.69 5.09 -3.62
N THR A 56 -7.78 5.08 -2.64
CA THR A 56 -6.67 6.03 -2.55
C THR A 56 -5.74 5.94 -3.76
N LEU A 57 -5.35 4.72 -4.16
CA LEU A 57 -4.46 4.52 -5.31
C LEU A 57 -5.12 4.93 -6.62
N ASN A 58 -6.40 4.58 -6.82
CA ASN A 58 -7.16 5.01 -7.99
C ASN A 58 -7.30 6.54 -8.06
N ALA A 59 -7.61 7.19 -6.94
CA ALA A 59 -7.74 8.65 -6.88
C ALA A 59 -6.41 9.37 -7.16
N SER A 60 -5.29 8.72 -6.83
CA SER A 60 -3.94 9.25 -7.05
C SER A 60 -3.32 8.80 -8.37
N MET A 61 -4.06 8.09 -9.23
CA MET A 61 -3.58 7.51 -10.49
C MET A 61 -2.32 6.64 -10.34
N ILE A 62 -2.20 5.95 -9.20
CA ILE A 62 -1.07 5.04 -8.94
C ILE A 62 -1.42 3.65 -9.48
N SER A 63 -0.53 3.09 -10.30
CA SER A 63 -0.70 1.76 -10.88
C SER A 63 -0.41 0.66 -9.85
N TYR A 64 -1.34 -0.29 -9.71
CA TYR A 64 -1.22 -1.39 -8.75
C TYR A 64 -1.87 -2.68 -9.23
N SER A 65 -1.46 -3.79 -8.62
CA SER A 65 -2.07 -5.11 -8.76
C SER A 65 -2.46 -5.69 -7.40
N SER A 66 -3.40 -6.63 -7.39
CA SER A 66 -3.87 -7.33 -6.19
C SER A 66 -3.62 -8.84 -6.32
N PRO A 67 -2.35 -9.29 -6.19
CA PRO A 67 -1.95 -10.66 -6.51
C PRO A 67 -2.63 -11.71 -5.63
N ARG A 68 -3.07 -11.34 -4.43
CA ARG A 68 -3.90 -12.15 -3.54
C ARG A 68 -4.66 -11.27 -2.56
N PHE A 69 -5.66 -11.85 -1.89
CA PHE A 69 -6.45 -11.16 -0.88
C PHE A 69 -5.57 -10.50 0.20
N GLY A 70 -5.85 -9.24 0.53
CA GLY A 70 -5.15 -8.47 1.56
C GLY A 70 -3.75 -7.98 1.17
N ILE A 71 -3.29 -8.24 -0.06
CA ILE A 71 -1.99 -7.79 -0.56
C ILE A 71 -2.20 -6.91 -1.79
N ILE A 72 -1.65 -5.71 -1.75
CA ILE A 72 -1.62 -4.77 -2.88
C ILE A 72 -0.16 -4.54 -3.25
N ARG A 73 0.16 -4.71 -4.54
CA ARG A 73 1.49 -4.44 -5.10
C ARG A 73 1.43 -3.18 -5.93
N VAL A 74 2.19 -2.16 -5.55
CA VAL A 74 2.34 -0.92 -6.29
C VAL A 74 3.35 -1.14 -7.40
N GLU A 75 2.95 -0.86 -8.64
CA GLU A 75 3.69 -1.18 -9.87
C GLU A 75 4.38 0.05 -10.46
N GLY A 76 3.76 1.23 -10.32
CA GLY A 76 4.20 2.46 -10.96
C GLY A 76 3.47 3.68 -10.43
N ILE A 77 4.12 4.83 -10.54
CA ILE A 77 3.55 6.15 -10.29
C ILE A 77 3.74 6.91 -11.61
N ASP A 78 2.65 7.43 -12.17
CA ASP A 78 2.65 8.21 -13.42
C ASP A 78 2.76 9.72 -13.16
#